data_AF-A0A814WRD0-F1
#
_entry.id   AF-A0A814WRD0-F1
#
_cell.length_a   1.000
_cell.length_b   1.000
_cell.length_c   1.000
_cell.angle_alpha   90.00
_cell.angle_beta   90.00
_cell.angle_gamma   90.00
#
_symmetry.space_group_name_H-M   'P 1'
#
loop_
_entity.id
_entity.type
_entity.pdbx_description
1 polymer ?
#
loop_
_entity_poly.entity_id
_entity_poly.type
_entity_poly.pdbx_seq_one_letter_code
_entity_poly.pdbx_strand_id
1 'polypeptide(L)'
;MKNNGTNSSDLQTMMNFNEDSVPEDKHVWFHTLKKLSLSVLICLIILPSVFILIGLIYKDSCLAKPDLPIFLISFGLLILINLSIYTLIGTTFLASIRYVRSFSLKVNVRYSIGLVLSWTFASVIFVWWIIGTVWWIKLALNIRAELKRPSSLALCHPFVYWTGLIANIYGLIGFLTQICIAIGHIMTASK
;
A
#
# COMPACT_ATOMS: atom_id res chain seq x y z
N MET A 1 -59.35 -30.91 13.91
CA MET A 1 -57.90 -30.70 14.11
C MET A 1 -57.16 -31.72 13.26
N LYS A 2 -56.55 -31.28 12.15
CA LYS A 2 -55.79 -32.13 11.22
C LYS A 2 -54.34 -31.63 11.25
N ASN A 3 -53.44 -32.44 11.82
CA ASN A 3 -52.00 -32.21 11.78
C ASN A 3 -51.49 -32.60 10.39
N ASN A 4 -51.04 -31.62 9.61
CA ASN A 4 -50.29 -31.88 8.38
C ASN A 4 -48.81 -31.95 8.74
N GLY A 5 -48.28 -33.18 8.78
CA GLY A 5 -46.85 -33.43 8.79
C GLY A 5 -46.24 -33.06 7.45
N THR A 6 -45.50 -31.95 7.41
CA THR A 6 -44.63 -31.58 6.29
C THR A 6 -43.38 -32.46 6.33
N ASN A 7 -43.21 -33.26 5.28
CA ASN A 7 -42.08 -34.16 5.08
C ASN A 7 -40.77 -33.39 4.93
N SER A 8 -39.78 -33.75 5.74
CA SER A 8 -38.43 -33.16 5.84
C SER A 8 -37.46 -33.63 4.74
N SER A 9 -37.92 -34.39 3.74
CA SER A 9 -37.08 -35.04 2.73
C SER A 9 -36.74 -34.16 1.51
N ASP A 10 -37.51 -33.10 1.26
CA ASP A 10 -37.30 -32.26 0.05
C ASP A 10 -36.23 -31.17 0.25
N LEU A 11 -35.74 -30.99 1.49
CA LEU A 11 -34.73 -29.96 1.80
C LEU A 11 -33.28 -30.44 1.62
N GLN A 12 -33.03 -31.74 1.54
CA GLN A 12 -31.67 -32.27 1.33
C GLN A 12 -31.27 -32.33 -0.15
N THR A 13 -32.23 -32.38 -1.07
CA THR A 13 -31.93 -32.56 -2.50
C THR A 13 -31.51 -31.26 -3.21
N MET A 14 -31.74 -30.09 -2.60
CA MET A 14 -31.30 -28.80 -3.16
C MET A 14 -29.87 -28.39 -2.77
N MET A 15 -29.17 -29.19 -1.95
CA MET A 15 -27.78 -28.91 -1.55
C MET A 15 -26.74 -29.81 -2.21
N ASN A 16 -27.12 -30.65 -3.18
CA ASN A 16 -26.16 -31.26 -4.11
C ASN A 16 -25.87 -30.31 -5.28
N PHE A 17 -25.32 -29.14 -4.97
CA PHE A 17 -24.66 -28.31 -5.97
C PHE A 17 -23.32 -28.99 -6.31
N ASN A 18 -23.27 -29.70 -7.43
CA ASN A 18 -22.06 -30.30 -8.00
C ASN A 18 -20.94 -29.24 -8.09
N GLU A 19 -19.94 -29.35 -7.21
CA GLU A 19 -18.69 -28.56 -7.24
C GLU A 19 -17.87 -28.79 -8.54
N ASP A 20 -18.22 -29.80 -9.34
CA ASP A 20 -17.48 -30.20 -10.54
C ASP A 20 -17.75 -29.32 -11.78
N SER A 21 -18.59 -28.28 -11.67
CA SER A 21 -18.94 -27.39 -12.79
C SER A 21 -18.28 -26.01 -12.71
N VAL A 22 -17.10 -25.90 -12.09
CA VAL A 22 -16.31 -24.68 -12.17
C VAL A 22 -15.63 -24.63 -13.55
N PRO A 23 -15.95 -23.64 -14.41
CA PRO A 23 -15.42 -23.59 -15.76
C PRO A 23 -13.88 -23.49 -15.74
N GLU A 24 -13.21 -24.35 -16.50
CA GLU A 24 -11.74 -24.47 -16.62
C GLU A 24 -11.05 -23.11 -16.84
N ASP A 25 -11.72 -22.19 -17.52
CA ASP A 25 -11.24 -20.84 -17.82
C ASP A 25 -10.89 -20.03 -16.57
N LYS A 26 -11.57 -20.27 -15.44
CA LYS A 26 -11.33 -19.53 -14.17
C LYS A 26 -9.96 -19.88 -13.56
N HIS A 27 -9.43 -21.07 -13.82
CA HIS A 27 -8.15 -21.51 -13.26
C HIS A 27 -6.95 -20.76 -13.86
N VAL A 28 -6.99 -20.44 -15.16
CA VAL A 28 -5.93 -19.71 -15.87
C VAL A 28 -5.82 -18.27 -15.37
N TRP A 29 -6.96 -17.58 -15.23
CA TRP A 29 -6.99 -16.19 -14.72
C TRP A 29 -6.44 -16.07 -13.31
N PHE A 30 -6.76 -17.02 -12.44
CA PHE A 30 -6.31 -16.99 -11.04
C PHE A 30 -4.78 -17.13 -10.92
N HIS A 31 -4.16 -17.94 -11.77
CA HIS A 31 -2.71 -18.13 -11.76
C HIS A 31 -1.96 -16.90 -12.28
N THR A 32 -2.48 -16.25 -13.32
CA THR A 32 -1.93 -15.00 -13.86
C THR A 32 -2.02 -13.85 -12.84
N LEU A 33 -3.17 -13.72 -12.15
CA LEU A 33 -3.35 -12.72 -11.11
C LEU A 33 -2.39 -12.91 -9.92
N LYS A 34 -2.17 -14.16 -9.49
CA LYS A 34 -1.20 -14.47 -8.43
C LYS A 34 0.22 -14.04 -8.80
N LYS A 35 0.68 -14.38 -10.00
CA LYS A 35 2.02 -13.99 -10.48
C LYS A 35 2.18 -12.47 -10.56
N LEU A 36 1.17 -11.77 -11.09
CA LEU A 36 1.17 -10.31 -11.15
C LEU A 36 1.22 -9.70 -9.75
N SER A 37 0.43 -10.21 -8.80
CA SER A 37 0.40 -9.72 -7.42
C SER A 37 1.74 -9.89 -6.70
N LEU A 38 2.43 -11.01 -6.91
CA LEU A 38 3.74 -11.27 -6.32
C LEU A 38 4.80 -10.32 -6.88
N SER A 39 4.82 -10.13 -8.21
CA SER A 39 5.75 -9.22 -8.88
C SER A 39 5.58 -7.79 -8.39
N VAL A 40 4.34 -7.31 -8.31
CA VAL A 40 4.03 -5.97 -7.77
C VAL A 40 4.48 -5.87 -6.32
N LEU A 41 4.20 -6.85 -5.47
CA LEU A 41 4.62 -6.84 -4.07
C LEU A 41 6.14 -6.76 -3.91
N ILE A 42 6.89 -7.52 -4.71
CA ILE A 42 8.36 -7.49 -4.71
C ILE A 42 8.86 -6.08 -5.09
N CYS A 43 8.32 -5.49 -6.15
CA CYS A 43 8.66 -4.12 -6.55
C CYS A 43 8.36 -3.09 -5.45
N LEU A 44 7.24 -3.24 -4.74
CA LEU A 44 6.84 -2.35 -3.64
C LEU A 44 7.79 -2.44 -2.42
N ILE A 45 8.53 -3.54 -2.24
CA ILE A 45 9.52 -3.70 -1.15
C ILE A 45 10.90 -3.22 -1.59
N ILE A 46 11.31 -3.54 -2.82
CA ILE A 46 12.64 -3.20 -3.33
C ILE A 46 12.80 -1.68 -3.42
N LEU A 47 11.81 -0.97 -3.95
CA LEU A 47 11.94 0.47 -4.21
C LEU A 47 12.18 1.30 -2.93
N PRO A 48 11.43 1.13 -1.83
CA PRO A 48 11.73 1.80 -0.56
C PRO A 48 13.08 1.43 0.03
N SER A 49 13.49 0.16 -0.11
CA SER A 49 14.80 -0.32 0.35
C SER A 49 15.93 0.38 -0.40
N VAL A 50 15.78 0.60 -1.71
CA VAL A 50 16.72 1.37 -2.53
C VAL A 50 16.80 2.82 -2.04
N PHE A 51 15.68 3.48 -1.70
CA PHE A 51 15.72 4.84 -1.14
C PHE A 51 16.50 4.91 0.18
N ILE A 52 16.28 3.97 1.08
CA ILE A 52 17.03 3.89 2.35
C ILE A 52 18.52 3.70 2.07
N LEU A 53 18.88 2.76 1.19
CA LEU A 53 20.27 2.47 0.87
C LEU A 53 20.97 3.69 0.26
N ILE A 54 20.33 4.39 -0.68
CA ILE A 54 20.88 5.61 -1.28
C ILE A 54 21.03 6.71 -0.22
N GLY A 55 20.02 6.90 0.64
CA GLY A 55 20.11 7.87 1.72
C GLY A 55 21.26 7.55 2.69
N LEU A 56 21.50 6.27 3.01
CA LEU A 56 22.62 5.87 3.86
C LEU A 56 23.98 6.08 3.19
N ILE A 57 24.14 5.71 1.91
CA ILE A 57 25.39 5.85 1.16
C ILE A 57 25.79 7.33 1.00
N TYR A 58 24.80 8.22 0.78
CA TYR A 58 25.06 9.64 0.49
C TYR A 58 24.89 10.57 1.69
N LYS A 59 24.63 10.03 2.89
CA LYS A 59 24.44 10.82 4.12
C LYS A 59 25.64 11.72 4.41
N ASP A 60 26.85 11.15 4.36
CA ASP A 60 28.08 11.85 4.74
C ASP A 60 28.74 12.57 3.56
N SER A 61 28.45 12.11 2.34
CA SER A 61 28.98 12.70 1.09
C SER A 61 28.29 14.01 0.68
N CYS A 62 27.12 14.32 1.26
CA CYS A 62 26.29 15.45 0.89
C CYS A 62 26.18 16.51 2.00
N LEU A 63 27.32 16.98 2.50
CA LEU A 63 27.41 17.93 3.62
C LEU A 63 26.65 19.24 3.40
N ALA A 64 26.54 19.70 2.15
CA ALA A 64 25.83 20.93 1.83
C ALA A 64 24.32 20.82 2.13
N LYS A 65 23.75 19.61 2.09
CA LYS A 65 22.30 19.37 2.20
C LYS A 65 22.00 18.02 2.89
N PRO A 66 22.26 17.91 4.20
CA PRO A 66 22.06 16.68 4.96
C PRO A 66 20.60 16.23 5.02
N ASP A 67 19.66 17.16 4.82
CA ASP A 67 18.21 16.89 4.92
C ASP A 67 17.70 15.93 3.83
N LEU A 68 18.31 15.93 2.64
CA LEU A 68 17.84 15.13 1.51
C LEU A 68 18.10 13.62 1.71
N PRO A 69 19.31 13.18 2.10
CA PRO A 69 19.53 11.79 2.51
C PRO A 69 18.62 11.35 3.67
N ILE A 70 18.42 12.21 4.67
CA ILE A 70 17.54 11.92 5.82
C ILE A 70 16.09 11.74 5.37
N PHE A 71 15.61 12.59 4.45
CA PHE A 71 14.29 12.45 3.84
C PHE A 71 14.12 11.11 3.13
N LEU A 72 15.11 10.68 2.33
CA LEU A 72 15.06 9.39 1.63
C LEU A 72 14.98 8.20 2.60
N ILE A 73 15.77 8.23 3.68
CA ILE A 73 15.77 7.18 4.70
C ILE A 73 14.42 7.11 5.41
N SER A 74 13.97 8.24 5.96
CA SER A 74 12.71 8.32 6.72
C SER A 74 11.49 7.98 5.86
N PHE A 75 11.45 8.46 4.61
CA PHE A 75 10.39 8.15 3.68
C PHE A 75 10.35 6.66 3.29
N GLY A 76 11.51 6.07 2.98
CA GLY A 76 11.59 4.64 2.70
C GLY A 76 11.15 3.78 3.88
N LEU A 77 11.55 4.14 5.11
CA LEU A 77 11.11 3.46 6.33
C LEU A 77 9.60 3.59 6.55
N LEU A 78 9.03 4.78 6.38
CA LEU A 78 7.59 5.00 6.49
C LEU A 78 6.80 4.13 5.50
N ILE A 79 7.27 3.99 4.26
CA ILE A 79 6.63 3.12 3.27
C ILE A 79 6.71 1.65 3.70
N LEU A 80 7.87 1.17 4.17
CA LEU A 80 8.02 -0.22 4.60
C LEU A 80 7.15 -0.54 5.82
N ILE A 81 7.04 0.38 6.78
CA ILE A 81 6.14 0.24 7.94
C ILE A 81 4.69 0.18 7.47
N ASN A 82 4.30 1.07 6.56
CA ASN A 82 2.95 1.06 6.03
C ASN A 82 2.64 -0.25 5.31
N LEU A 83 3.55 -0.73 4.45
CA LEU A 83 3.39 -1.99 3.73
C LEU A 83 3.28 -3.20 4.68
N SER A 84 4.04 -3.22 5.78
CA SER A 84 3.94 -4.28 6.78
C SER A 84 2.60 -4.25 7.51
N ILE A 85 2.08 -3.07 7.85
CA ILE A 85 0.74 -2.89 8.41
C ILE A 85 -0.33 -3.38 7.43
N TYR A 86 -0.26 -3.00 6.16
CA TYR A 86 -1.19 -3.49 5.13
C TYR A 86 -1.14 -5.02 5.00
N THR A 87 0.04 -5.61 5.03
CA THR A 87 0.22 -7.07 4.94
C THR A 87 -0.35 -7.78 6.17
N LEU A 88 -0.14 -7.24 7.37
CA LEU A 88 -0.69 -7.76 8.63
C LEU A 88 -2.23 -7.65 8.65
N ILE A 89 -2.79 -6.51 8.22
CA ILE A 89 -4.25 -6.32 8.14
C ILE A 89 -4.86 -7.22 7.05
N GLY A 90 -4.22 -7.34 5.88
CA GLY A 90 -4.71 -8.18 4.78
C GLY A 90 -4.69 -9.66 5.11
N THR A 91 -3.63 -10.16 5.77
CA THR A 91 -3.55 -11.57 6.19
C THR A 91 -4.56 -11.90 7.28
N THR A 92 -4.73 -11.02 8.27
CA THR A 92 -5.77 -11.19 9.29
C THR A 92 -7.17 -11.12 8.70
N PHE A 93 -7.41 -10.27 7.69
CA PHE A 93 -8.68 -10.19 6.98
C PHE A 93 -9.00 -11.48 6.21
N LEU A 94 -8.07 -12.00 5.41
CA LEU A 94 -8.26 -13.25 4.67
C LEU A 94 -8.47 -14.46 5.60
N ALA A 95 -7.71 -14.53 6.70
CA ALA A 95 -7.89 -15.56 7.72
C ALA A 95 -9.28 -15.43 8.38
N SER A 96 -9.72 -14.20 8.67
CA SER A 96 -11.03 -13.95 9.25
C SER A 96 -12.15 -14.30 8.28
N ILE A 97 -12.10 -13.97 6.99
CA ILE A 97 -13.15 -14.36 6.00
C ILE A 97 -13.37 -15.87 5.97
N ARG A 98 -12.29 -16.67 6.00
CA ARG A 98 -12.40 -18.14 6.09
C ARG A 98 -13.12 -18.59 7.36
N TYR A 99 -12.98 -17.84 8.45
CA TYR A 99 -13.59 -18.12 9.75
C TYR A 99 -15.02 -17.56 9.88
N VAL A 100 -15.32 -16.39 9.29
CA VAL A 100 -16.63 -15.71 9.33
C VAL A 100 -17.70 -16.50 8.61
N ARG A 101 -17.35 -17.32 7.61
CA ARG A 101 -18.30 -18.27 7.00
C ARG A 101 -18.91 -19.22 8.04
N SER A 102 -18.32 -19.32 9.24
CA SER A 102 -18.79 -20.19 10.33
C SER A 102 -19.39 -19.45 11.54
N PHE A 103 -19.19 -18.13 11.71
CA PHE A 103 -19.66 -17.41 12.92
C PHE A 103 -20.04 -15.94 12.65
N SER A 104 -21.34 -15.67 12.64
CA SER A 104 -21.94 -14.34 12.45
C SER A 104 -21.89 -13.52 13.75
N LEU A 105 -21.80 -12.18 13.62
CA LEU A 105 -21.89 -11.10 14.64
C LEU A 105 -20.63 -10.51 15.31
N LYS A 106 -19.53 -11.22 15.64
CA LYS A 106 -18.39 -10.60 16.39
C LYS A 106 -17.31 -9.90 15.56
N VAL A 107 -17.47 -9.81 14.23
CA VAL A 107 -16.39 -9.43 13.31
C VAL A 107 -16.26 -7.90 13.13
N ASN A 108 -17.29 -7.12 13.49
CA ASN A 108 -17.36 -5.70 13.11
C ASN A 108 -16.30 -4.80 13.79
N VAL A 109 -15.87 -5.12 15.02
CA VAL A 109 -14.98 -4.24 15.79
C VAL A 109 -13.52 -4.30 15.32
N ARG A 110 -13.01 -5.49 14.97
CA ARG A 110 -11.60 -5.64 14.53
C ARG A 110 -11.34 -4.99 13.16
N TYR A 111 -12.32 -5.05 12.27
CA TYR A 111 -12.22 -4.44 10.95
C TYR A 111 -12.14 -2.90 11.03
N SER A 112 -12.95 -2.30 11.91
CA SER A 112 -12.96 -0.85 12.14
C SER A 112 -11.59 -0.34 12.62
N ILE A 113 -10.93 -1.05 13.55
CA ILE A 113 -9.61 -0.67 14.07
C ILE A 113 -8.55 -0.70 12.97
N GLY A 114 -8.52 -1.77 12.16
CA GLY A 114 -7.56 -1.90 11.06
C GLY A 114 -7.72 -0.80 10.02
N LEU A 115 -8.97 -0.45 9.69
CA LEU A 115 -9.28 0.62 8.75
C LEU A 115 -8.85 2.00 9.30
N VAL A 116 -9.15 2.30 10.56
CA VAL A 116 -8.72 3.56 11.20
C VAL A 116 -7.20 3.66 11.23
N LEU A 117 -6.50 2.59 11.64
CA LEU A 117 -5.04 2.56 11.67
C LEU A 117 -4.45 2.83 10.28
N SER A 118 -4.96 2.15 9.26
CA SER A 118 -4.57 2.31 7.87
C SER A 118 -4.71 3.77 7.39
N TRP A 119 -5.84 4.42 7.70
CA TRP A 119 -6.09 5.83 7.36
C TRP A 119 -5.18 6.80 8.10
N THR A 120 -4.91 6.55 9.38
CA THR A 120 -3.99 7.40 10.15
C THR A 120 -2.58 7.35 9.56
N PHE A 121 -2.08 6.18 9.17
CA PHE A 121 -0.78 6.04 8.52
C PHE A 121 -0.76 6.68 7.12
N ALA A 122 -1.82 6.50 6.32
CA ALA A 122 -1.94 7.16 5.03
C ALA A 122 -1.88 8.69 5.15
N SER A 123 -2.52 9.25 6.18
CA SER A 123 -2.51 10.69 6.46
C SER A 123 -1.12 11.18 6.87
N VAL A 124 -0.40 10.42 7.71
CA VAL A 124 0.99 10.72 8.08
C VAL A 124 1.89 10.71 6.86
N ILE A 125 1.76 9.72 5.97
CA ILE A 125 2.51 9.66 4.71
C ILE A 125 2.19 10.85 3.81
N PHE A 126 0.93 11.26 3.73
CA PHE A 126 0.51 12.40 2.94
C PHE A 126 1.10 13.72 3.45
N VAL A 127 1.06 13.96 4.77
CA VAL A 127 1.70 15.12 5.38
C VAL A 127 3.21 15.09 5.13
N TRP A 128 3.84 13.92 5.27
CA TRP A 128 5.27 13.74 4.98
C TRP A 128 5.62 14.03 3.52
N TRP A 129 4.76 13.61 2.58
CA TRP A 129 4.88 13.90 1.16
C TRP A 129 4.78 15.40 0.85
N ILE A 130 3.86 16.13 1.50
CA ILE A 130 3.78 17.59 1.36
C ILE A 130 5.08 18.25 1.82
N ILE A 131 5.58 17.85 3.00
CA ILE A 131 6.84 18.38 3.55
C ILE A 131 8.00 18.10 2.58
N GLY A 132 8.10 16.86 2.09
CA GLY A 132 9.08 16.45 1.10
C GLY A 132 9.02 17.25 -0.20
N THR A 133 7.81 17.55 -0.67
CA THR A 133 7.59 18.37 -1.88
C THR A 133 8.04 19.81 -1.67
N VAL A 134 7.70 20.42 -0.53
CA VAL A 134 8.14 21.78 -0.18
C VAL A 134 9.66 21.85 -0.09
N TRP A 135 10.30 20.85 0.53
CA TRP A 135 11.76 20.74 0.58
C TRP A 135 12.36 20.63 -0.82
N TRP A 136 11.78 19.79 -1.68
CA TRP A 136 12.25 19.60 -3.04
C TRP A 136 12.13 20.88 -3.89
N ILE A 137 11.05 21.65 -3.73
CA ILE A 137 10.89 22.94 -4.41
C ILE A 137 11.93 23.94 -3.93
N LYS A 138 12.12 24.09 -2.61
CA LYS A 138 13.18 24.96 -2.05
C LYS A 138 14.55 24.56 -2.55
N LEU A 139 14.80 23.26 -2.60
CA LEU A 139 16.04 22.67 -3.09
C LEU A 139 16.30 23.02 -4.56
N ALA A 140 15.30 22.85 -5.42
CA ALA A 140 15.38 23.15 -6.84
C ALA A 140 15.60 24.64 -7.10
N LEU A 141 14.94 25.52 -6.34
CA LEU A 141 15.16 26.96 -6.40
C LEU A 141 16.59 27.32 -5.99
N ASN A 142 17.13 26.70 -4.94
CA ASN A 142 18.48 26.97 -4.48
C ASN A 142 19.55 26.47 -5.47
N ILE A 143 19.35 25.30 -6.10
CA ILE A 143 20.26 24.79 -7.15
C ILE A 143 20.34 25.77 -8.32
N ARG A 144 19.23 26.38 -8.75
CA ARG A 144 19.24 27.38 -9.81
C ARG A 144 20.06 28.63 -9.44
N ALA A 145 20.09 29.00 -8.16
CA ALA A 145 20.92 30.10 -7.68
C ALA A 145 22.41 29.70 -7.67
N GLU A 146 22.73 28.50 -7.16
CA GLU A 146 24.11 28.01 -7.04
C GLU A 146 24.77 27.70 -8.39
N LEU A 147 24.01 27.24 -9.40
CA LEU A 147 24.51 26.99 -10.76
C LEU A 147 25.11 28.24 -11.43
N LYS A 148 24.84 29.44 -10.91
CA LYS A 148 25.49 30.68 -11.37
C LYS A 148 26.91 30.87 -10.83
N ARG A 149 27.36 30.08 -9.84
CA ARG A 149 28.71 30.13 -9.29
C ARG A 149 29.55 28.95 -9.80
N PRO A 150 30.64 29.19 -10.55
CA PRO A 150 31.45 28.14 -11.16
C PRO A 150 32.32 27.33 -10.17
N SER A 151 32.37 27.67 -8.88
CA SER A 151 33.31 27.07 -7.92
C SER A 151 32.70 26.12 -6.88
N SER A 152 31.38 25.90 -6.85
CA SER A 152 30.76 25.01 -5.85
C SER A 152 30.78 23.55 -6.30
N LEU A 153 31.98 22.94 -6.35
CA LEU A 153 32.20 21.55 -6.72
C LEU A 153 31.78 20.53 -5.62
N ALA A 154 31.28 21.00 -4.47
CA ALA A 154 30.73 20.15 -3.40
C ALA A 154 29.24 19.85 -3.58
N LEU A 155 28.78 19.74 -4.83
CA LEU A 155 27.39 19.44 -5.12
C LEU A 155 27.15 17.93 -4.94
N CYS A 156 26.08 17.59 -4.22
CA CYS A 156 25.54 16.23 -4.13
C CYS A 156 25.44 15.60 -5.53
N HIS A 157 25.69 14.28 -5.64
CA HIS A 157 25.60 13.58 -6.93
C HIS A 157 24.20 13.78 -7.55
N PRO A 158 24.07 14.11 -8.85
CA PRO A 158 22.77 14.38 -9.51
C PRO A 158 21.75 13.26 -9.30
N PHE A 159 22.24 12.03 -9.12
CA PHE A 159 21.46 10.84 -8.83
C PHE A 159 20.59 10.97 -7.55
N VAL A 160 21.09 11.59 -6.48
CA VAL A 160 20.34 11.74 -5.21
C VAL A 160 19.13 12.66 -5.37
N TYR A 161 19.23 13.64 -6.27
CA TYR A 161 18.10 14.51 -6.60
C TYR A 161 17.02 13.72 -7.34
N TRP A 162 17.40 13.00 -8.39
CA TRP A 162 16.48 12.16 -9.15
C TRP A 162 15.75 11.15 -8.26
N THR A 163 16.45 10.52 -7.32
CA THR A 163 15.83 9.56 -6.40
C THR A 163 14.85 10.24 -5.45
N GLY A 164 15.15 11.45 -4.97
CA GLY A 164 14.20 12.27 -4.20
C GLY A 164 12.94 12.64 -4.99
N LEU A 165 13.07 12.93 -6.29
CA LEU A 165 11.93 13.22 -7.16
C LEU A 165 11.06 11.97 -7.35
N ILE A 166 11.69 10.83 -7.64
CA ILE A 166 11.00 9.54 -7.79
C ILE A 166 10.27 9.17 -6.49
N ALA A 167 10.91 9.37 -5.33
CA ALA A 167 10.28 9.14 -4.03
C ALA A 167 9.02 10.00 -3.85
N ASN A 168 9.06 11.29 -4.21
CA ASN A 168 7.88 12.16 -4.18
C ASN A 168 6.77 11.69 -5.14
N ILE A 169 7.10 11.34 -6.39
CA ILE A 169 6.09 10.83 -7.34
C ILE A 169 5.44 9.55 -6.81
N TYR A 170 6.26 8.64 -6.25
CA TYR A 170 5.80 7.40 -5.67
C TYR A 170 4.86 7.63 -4.47
N GLY A 171 5.17 8.59 -3.60
CA GLY A 171 4.28 8.99 -2.50
C GLY A 171 2.91 9.46 -2.97
N LEU A 172 2.87 10.28 -4.03
CA LEU A 172 1.62 10.76 -4.63
C LEU A 172 0.78 9.61 -5.19
N ILE A 173 1.40 8.73 -5.98
CA ILE A 173 0.71 7.56 -6.57
C ILE A 173 0.17 6.66 -5.46
N GLY A 174 0.96 6.41 -4.42
CA GLY A 174 0.53 5.63 -3.26
C GLY A 174 -0.70 6.22 -2.58
N PHE A 175 -0.71 7.54 -2.34
CA PHE A 175 -1.85 8.23 -1.74
C PHE A 175 -3.12 8.17 -2.61
N LEU A 176 -3.01 8.45 -3.91
CA LEU A 176 -4.14 8.37 -4.84
C LEU A 176 -4.73 6.96 -4.91
N THR A 177 -3.86 5.94 -4.88
CA THR A 177 -4.30 4.54 -4.85
C THR A 177 -5.15 4.25 -3.60
N GLN A 178 -4.76 4.77 -2.44
CA GLN A 178 -5.54 4.59 -1.20
C GLN A 178 -6.90 5.27 -1.26
N ILE A 179 -6.98 6.48 -1.83
CA ILE A 179 -8.27 7.16 -2.04
C ILE A 179 -9.18 6.31 -2.93
N CYS A 180 -8.67 5.76 -4.03
CA CYS A 180 -9.46 4.90 -4.92
C CYS A 180 -9.99 3.65 -4.20
N ILE A 181 -9.16 2.99 -3.40
CA ILE A 181 -9.55 1.82 -2.59
C ILE A 181 -10.65 2.20 -1.60
N ALA A 182 -10.47 3.32 -0.89
CA ALA A 182 -11.45 3.82 0.07
C ALA A 182 -12.81 4.12 -0.56
N ILE A 183 -12.83 4.82 -1.70
CA ILE A 183 -14.07 5.11 -2.44
C ILE A 183 -14.75 3.81 -2.85
N GLY A 184 -13.99 2.82 -3.35
CA GLY A 184 -14.52 1.51 -3.70
C GLY A 184 -15.23 0.83 -2.52
N HIS A 185 -14.63 0.87 -1.32
CA HIS A 185 -15.26 0.33 -0.11
C HIS A 185 -16.56 1.05 0.26
N ILE A 186 -16.60 2.39 0.21
CA ILE A 186 -17.80 3.17 0.49
C ILE A 186 -18.93 2.81 -0.50
N MET A 187 -18.60 2.70 -1.79
CA MET A 187 -19.57 2.33 -2.83
C MET A 187 -20.14 0.92 -2.63
N THR A 188 -19.34 -0.03 -2.14
CA THR A 188 -19.82 -1.39 -1.85
C THR A 188 -20.66 -1.47 -0.57
N ALA A 189 -20.40 -0.62 0.43
CA ALA A 189 -21.15 -0.60 1.68
C ALA A 189 -22.53 0.06 1.56
N SER A 190 -22.73 0.87 0.52
CA SER A 190 -24.00 1.55 0.24
C SER A 190 -25.02 0.69 -0.52
N LYS A 191 -24.64 -0.52 -0.97
CA LYS A 191 -25.52 -1.46 -1.67
C LYS A 191 -25.99 -2.54 -0.72
#